data_AF-A0A3M6HRS0-F1
#
_entry.id   AF-A0A3M6HRS0-F1
#
_cell.length_a   1.000
_cell.length_b   1.000
_cell.length_c   1.000
_cell.angle_alpha   90.00
_cell.angle_beta   90.00
_cell.angle_gamma   90.00
#
_symmetry.space_group_name_H-M   'P 1'
#
loop_
_entity.id
_entity.type
_entity.pdbx_description
1 polymer ?
#
loop_
_entity_poly.entity_id
_entity_poly.type
_entity_poly.pdbx_seq_one_letter_code
_entity_poly.pdbx_strand_id
1 'polypeptide(L)' 'MENQSAPPRARRKHRSLAQELVTELSERIRSGQLKRGDKLPTESAIMEEQGVSRTVVREAISRL' A
#
# COMPACT_ATOMS: atom_id res chain seq x y z
N MET A 1 -17.77 40.51 9.78
CA MET A 1 -18.00 39.49 8.73
C MET A 1 -16.75 39.44 7.85
N GLU A 2 -16.57 38.33 7.15
CA GLU A 2 -15.69 38.10 5.99
C GLU A 2 -14.46 37.19 6.23
N ASN A 3 -14.48 36.12 5.45
CA ASN A 3 -13.86 34.82 5.65
C ASN A 3 -12.38 34.79 5.28
N GLN A 4 -11.58 34.16 6.14
CA GLN A 4 -10.23 33.71 5.81
C GLN A 4 -10.32 32.53 4.82
N SER A 5 -10.20 32.83 3.53
CA SER A 5 -10.02 31.84 2.46
C SER A 5 -8.65 31.18 2.60
N ALA A 6 -8.56 30.12 3.40
CA ALA A 6 -7.38 29.27 3.45
C ALA A 6 -7.14 28.64 2.07
N PRO A 7 -5.88 28.56 1.59
CA PRO A 7 -5.58 27.95 0.29
C PRO A 7 -6.07 26.49 0.29
N PRO A 8 -6.51 25.94 -0.87
CA PRO A 8 -6.86 24.53 -0.95
C PRO A 8 -5.63 23.74 -0.52
N ARG A 9 -5.74 23.05 0.62
CA ARG A 9 -4.70 22.14 1.11
C ARG A 9 -4.34 21.26 -0.07
N ALA A 10 -3.15 21.49 -0.64
CA ALA A 10 -2.58 20.66 -1.69
C ALA A 10 -2.85 19.24 -1.25
N ARG A 11 -3.71 18.52 -2.00
CA ARG A 11 -4.14 17.16 -1.67
C ARG A 11 -2.85 16.44 -1.35
N ARG A 12 -2.56 16.23 -0.05
CA ARG A 12 -1.48 15.35 0.37
C ARG A 12 -1.79 14.13 -0.45
N LYS A 13 -0.94 13.80 -1.43
CA LYS A 13 -1.11 12.59 -2.22
C LYS A 13 -1.16 11.52 -1.15
N HIS A 14 -2.37 11.12 -0.74
CA HIS A 14 -2.58 9.96 0.06
C HIS A 14 -1.92 8.92 -0.82
N ARG A 15 -0.70 8.51 -0.47
CA ARG A 15 -0.09 7.38 -1.13
C ARG A 15 -1.18 6.33 -1.08
N SER A 16 -1.59 5.84 -2.25
CA SER A 16 -2.66 4.85 -2.26
C SER A 16 -2.20 3.72 -1.35
N LEU A 17 -3.11 3.18 -0.54
CA LEU A 17 -2.77 2.06 0.36
C LEU A 17 -2.08 0.92 -0.41
N ALA A 18 -2.39 0.79 -1.71
CA ALA A 18 -1.72 -0.13 -2.63
C ALA A 18 -0.23 0.23 -2.83
N GLN A 19 0.11 1.51 -3.01
CA GLN A 19 1.49 1.95 -3.16
C GLN A 19 2.33 1.73 -1.89
N GLU A 20 1.73 1.95 -0.72
CA GLU A 20 2.37 1.66 0.57
C GLU A 20 2.62 0.16 0.69
N LEU A 21 1.61 -0.66 0.40
CA LEU A 21 1.72 -2.11 0.41
C LEU A 21 2.78 -2.63 -0.57
N VAL A 22 2.84 -2.10 -1.80
CA VAL A 22 3.91 -2.43 -2.77
C VAL A 22 5.28 -2.12 -2.21
N THR A 23 5.43 -0.97 -1.56
CA THR A 23 6.73 -0.54 -1.01
C THR A 23 7.17 -1.52 0.07
N GLU A 24 6.29 -1.89 0.98
CA GLU A 24 6.58 -2.83 2.06
C GLU A 24 6.90 -4.24 1.53
N LEU A 25 6.09 -4.78 0.61
CA LEU A 25 6.39 -6.06 -0.02
C LEU A 25 7.71 -6.02 -0.80
N SER A 26 8.00 -4.92 -1.50
CA SER A 26 9.27 -4.74 -2.22
C SER A 26 10.46 -4.73 -1.27
N GLU A 27 10.32 -4.10 -0.10
CA GLU A 27 11.35 -4.09 0.95
C GLU A 27 11.54 -5.50 1.54
N ARG A 28 10.48 -6.25 1.79
CA ARG A 28 10.55 -7.65 2.24
C ARG A 28 11.21 -8.58 1.22
N ILE A 29 11.00 -8.34 -0.07
CA ILE A 29 11.69 -9.06 -1.14
C ILE A 29 13.17 -8.69 -1.17
N ARG A 30 13.49 -7.39 -1.08
CA ARG A 30 14.88 -6.89 -1.07
C ARG A 30 15.66 -7.33 0.16
N SER A 31 15.02 -7.43 1.33
CA SER A 31 15.63 -7.94 2.55
C SER A 31 15.82 -9.46 2.53
N GLY A 32 15.31 -10.14 1.51
CA GLY A 32 15.42 -11.59 1.34
C GLY A 32 14.44 -12.40 2.17
N GLN A 33 13.45 -11.75 2.80
CA GLN A 33 12.37 -12.46 3.51
C GLN A 33 11.39 -13.14 2.57
N LEU A 34 11.21 -12.61 1.37
CA LEU A 34 10.45 -13.23 0.30
C LEU A 34 11.40 -13.53 -0.87
N LYS A 35 11.79 -14.80 -1.05
CA LYS A 35 12.62 -15.20 -2.18
C LYS A 35 11.76 -15.44 -3.41
N ARG A 36 12.36 -15.26 -4.60
CA ARG A 36 11.71 -15.67 -5.85
C ARG A 36 11.42 -17.18 -5.80
N GLY A 37 10.15 -17.54 -5.97
CA GLY A 37 9.69 -18.93 -5.89
C GLY A 37 9.13 -19.33 -4.53
N ASP A 38 9.33 -18.53 -3.47
CA ASP A 38 8.59 -18.71 -2.24
C ASP A 38 7.12 -18.37 -2.45
N LYS A 39 6.25 -19.11 -1.75
CA LYS A 39 4.83 -18.80 -1.75
C LYS A 39 4.62 -17.47 -1.03
N LEU A 40 4.03 -16.51 -1.74
CA LEU A 40 3.52 -15.30 -1.12
C LEU A 40 2.46 -15.68 -0.06
N PRO A 41 2.35 -14.89 1.04
CA PRO A 41 1.21 -15.01 1.94
C PRO A 41 -0.09 -14.87 1.15
N THR A 42 -1.15 -15.53 1.61
CA THR A 42 -2.46 -15.46 0.95
C THR A 42 -2.99 -14.03 0.95
N GLU A 43 -3.86 -13.69 -0.01
CA GLU A 43 -4.49 -12.36 -0.05
C GLU A 43 -5.13 -12.00 1.31
N SER A 44 -5.82 -12.96 1.93
CA SER A 44 -6.45 -12.80 3.24
C SER A 44 -5.46 -12.52 4.37
N ALA A 45 -4.32 -13.21 4.40
CA ALA A 45 -3.30 -12.96 5.42
C ALA A 45 -2.73 -11.53 5.30
N ILE A 46 -2.49 -11.07 4.07
CA ILE A 46 -2.03 -9.71 3.82
C ILE A 46 -3.11 -8.69 4.20
N MET A 47 -4.37 -8.97 3.91
CA MET A 47 -5.49 -8.11 4.31
C MET A 47 -5.59 -7.96 5.84
N GLU A 48 -5.43 -9.06 6.58
CA GLU A 48 -5.48 -9.06 8.05
C GLU A 48 -4.26 -8.34 8.66
N GLU A 49 -3.05 -8.62 8.15
CA GLU A 49 -1.81 -8.01 8.64
C GLU A 49 -1.77 -6.50 8.40
N GLN A 50 -2.26 -6.06 7.24
CA GLN A 50 -2.15 -4.68 6.77
C GLN A 50 -3.45 -3.87 6.96
N GLY A 51 -4.55 -4.52 7.35
CA GLY A 51 -5.86 -3.88 7.54
C GLY A 51 -6.47 -3.31 6.26
N VAL A 52 -6.13 -3.86 5.09
CA VAL A 52 -6.57 -3.35 3.78
C VAL A 52 -7.56 -4.28 3.08
N SER A 53 -8.28 -3.74 2.09
CA SER A 53 -9.21 -4.52 1.28
C SER A 53 -8.52 -5.38 0.22
N ARG A 54 -9.18 -6.45 -0.22
CA ARG A 54 -8.71 -7.34 -1.29
C ARG A 54 -8.26 -6.62 -2.56
N THR A 55 -9.00 -5.58 -2.97
CA THR A 55 -8.66 -4.79 -4.17
C THR A 55 -7.29 -4.12 -4.04
N VAL A 56 -6.97 -3.61 -2.84
CA VAL A 56 -5.68 -2.99 -2.54
C VAL A 56 -4.56 -4.03 -2.62
N VAL A 57 -4.78 -5.21 -2.04
CA VAL A 57 -3.82 -6.33 -2.10
C VAL A 57 -3.57 -6.77 -3.54
N ARG A 58 -4.61 -6.95 -4.35
CA ARG A 58 -4.47 -7.32 -5.77
C ARG A 58 -3.75 -6.27 -6.58
N GLU A 59 -4.06 -5.00 -6.38
CA GLU A 59 -3.33 -3.92 -7.05
C GLU A 59 -1.85 -3.91 -6.64
N ALA A 60 -1.54 -4.16 -5.37
CA ALA A 60 -0.16 -4.20 -4.92
C ALA A 60 0.60 -5.38 -5.53
N ILE A 61 0.02 -6.58 -5.50
CA ILE A 61 0.61 -7.77 -6.12
C ILE A 61 0.81 -7.60 -7.62
N SER A 62 -0.13 -6.93 -8.32
CA SER A 62 -0.02 -6.69 -9.76
C SER A 62 1.06 -5.67 -10.14
N ARG A 63 1.59 -4.91 -9.17
CA ARG A 63 2.59 -3.84 -9.37
C ARG A 63 4.00 -4.23 -8.88
N LEU A 64 4.16 -5.42 -8.28
CA LEU A 64 5.43 -6.02 -7.83
C LEU A 64 6.18 -6.67 -9.00
#